data_AF-A0AAN5CHM3-F1
#
_entry.id   AF-A0AAN5CHM3-F1
#
_cell.length_a   1.000
_cell.length_b   1.000
_cell.length_c   1.000
_cell.angle_alpha   90.00
_cell.angle_beta   90.00
_cell.angle_gamma   90.00
#
_symmetry.space_group_name_H-M   'P 1'
#
loop_
_entity.id
_entity.type
_entity.pdbx_description
1 polymer ?
#
loop_
_entity_poly.entity_id
_entity_poly.type
_entity_poly.pdbx_seq_one_letter_code
_entity_poly.pdbx_strand_id
1 'polypeptide(L)'
;CVGRIVDGGRVIAVIFTLILIAMTVAFVYTATNCIIKYAKFPSSTDLALDIQELKFPRISFCSENPLKRSIVDSDPAFAEISQMLAEFETVETSNSTASDSYGISKSAAKLHRMRRAQVTLRLLMAQLSEADRRRAGYNYVDLVTECSFAGETCSS
;
A
#
# COMPACT_ATOMS: atom_id res chain seq x y z
N CYS A 1 -42.84 -16.63 -44.74
CA CYS A 1 -42.71 -18.10 -44.85
C CYS A 1 -44.01 -18.84 -44.58
N VAL A 2 -44.76 -18.51 -43.51
CA VAL A 2 -45.98 -19.25 -43.12
C VAL A 2 -47.08 -19.22 -44.21
N GLY A 3 -47.32 -18.09 -44.88
CA GLY A 3 -48.32 -18.01 -45.96
C GLY A 3 -48.05 -18.96 -47.15
N ARG A 4 -46.78 -19.21 -47.48
CA ARG A 4 -46.39 -20.17 -48.55
C ARG A 4 -46.54 -21.64 -48.14
N ILE A 5 -46.62 -21.92 -46.83
CA ILE A 5 -46.85 -23.26 -46.27
C ILE A 5 -48.36 -23.57 -46.28
N VAL A 6 -49.20 -22.54 -46.04
CA VAL A 6 -50.67 -22.66 -45.99
C VAL A 6 -51.28 -22.71 -47.39
N ASP A 7 -50.79 -21.90 -48.33
CA ASP A 7 -51.37 -21.78 -49.68
C ASP A 7 -50.65 -22.62 -50.75
N GLY A 8 -49.56 -23.31 -50.38
CA GLY A 8 -48.70 -24.05 -51.30
C GLY A 8 -49.09 -25.52 -51.49
N GLY A 9 -48.68 -26.13 -52.62
CA GLY A 9 -48.82 -27.58 -52.83
C GLY A 9 -47.96 -28.41 -51.86
N ARG A 10 -48.28 -29.71 -51.70
CA ARG A 10 -47.67 -30.61 -50.69
C ARG A 10 -46.14 -30.57 -50.64
N VAL A 11 -45.45 -30.54 -51.79
CA VAL A 11 -43.97 -30.52 -51.86
C VAL A 11 -43.40 -29.17 -51.41
N ILE A 12 -44.04 -28.08 -51.80
CA ILE A 12 -43.63 -26.72 -51.43
C ILE A 12 -43.81 -26.53 -49.92
N ALA A 13 -44.93 -27.00 -49.37
CA ALA A 13 -45.17 -26.95 -47.93
C ALA A 13 -44.06 -27.70 -47.15
N VAL A 14 -43.65 -28.90 -47.58
CA VAL A 14 -42.59 -29.69 -46.92
C VAL A 14 -41.21 -29.00 -46.98
N ILE A 15 -40.86 -28.36 -48.09
CA ILE A 15 -39.57 -27.66 -48.20
C ILE A 15 -39.55 -26.41 -47.29
N PHE A 16 -40.63 -25.63 -47.30
CA PHE A 16 -40.71 -24.43 -46.48
C PHE A 16 -40.85 -24.73 -44.97
N THR A 17 -41.41 -25.87 -44.58
CA THR A 17 -41.40 -26.31 -43.16
C THR A 17 -40.01 -26.72 -42.71
N LEU A 18 -39.23 -27.43 -43.52
CA LEU A 18 -37.82 -27.74 -43.19
C LEU A 18 -36.96 -26.49 -43.02
N ILE A 19 -37.13 -25.49 -43.89
CA ILE A 19 -36.44 -24.20 -43.78
C ILE A 19 -36.89 -23.45 -42.52
N LEU A 20 -38.18 -23.47 -42.19
CA LEU A 20 -38.70 -22.85 -40.97
C LEU A 20 -38.10 -23.50 -39.72
N ILE A 21 -38.01 -24.84 -39.68
CA ILE A 21 -37.39 -25.57 -38.58
C ILE A 21 -35.92 -25.19 -38.45
N ALA A 22 -35.16 -25.18 -39.55
CA ALA A 22 -33.74 -24.81 -39.54
C ALA A 22 -33.52 -23.38 -39.02
N MET A 23 -34.32 -22.42 -39.46
CA MET A 23 -34.26 -21.02 -38.99
C MET A 23 -34.64 -20.91 -37.51
N THR A 24 -35.61 -21.69 -37.05
CA THR A 24 -36.02 -21.70 -35.63
C THR A 24 -34.91 -22.27 -34.74
N VAL A 25 -34.25 -23.34 -35.16
CA VAL A 25 -33.10 -23.93 -34.44
C VAL A 25 -31.94 -22.93 -34.35
N ALA A 26 -31.59 -22.28 -35.47
CA ALA A 26 -30.54 -21.27 -35.49
C ALA A 26 -30.87 -20.08 -34.58
N PHE A 27 -32.14 -19.66 -34.55
CA PHE A 27 -32.60 -18.58 -33.67
C PHE A 27 -32.47 -18.95 -32.18
N VAL A 28 -32.95 -20.13 -31.77
CA VAL A 28 -32.85 -20.60 -30.37
C VAL A 28 -31.40 -20.74 -29.94
N TYR A 29 -30.53 -21.24 -30.81
CA TYR A 29 -29.10 -21.37 -30.54
C TYR A 29 -28.42 -20.00 -30.28
N THR A 30 -28.64 -19.03 -31.16
CA THR A 30 -28.09 -17.67 -30.99
C THR A 30 -28.66 -16.99 -29.76
N ALA A 31 -29.98 -17.11 -29.51
CA ALA A 31 -30.63 -16.52 -28.34
C ALA A 31 -30.05 -17.08 -27.02
N THR A 32 -29.85 -18.39 -26.94
CA THR A 32 -29.25 -19.05 -25.76
C THR A 32 -27.83 -18.55 -25.52
N ASN A 33 -27.04 -18.41 -26.58
CA ASN A 33 -25.67 -17.89 -26.48
C ASN A 33 -25.64 -16.42 -26.03
N CYS A 34 -26.57 -15.58 -26.50
CA CYS A 34 -26.72 -14.21 -26.03
C CYS A 34 -27.09 -14.16 -24.54
N ILE A 35 -28.02 -15.01 -24.08
CA ILE A 35 -28.41 -15.10 -22.66
C ILE A 35 -27.23 -15.55 -21.80
N ILE A 36 -26.48 -16.58 -22.23
CA ILE A 36 -25.28 -17.05 -21.52
C ILE A 36 -24.22 -15.94 -21.47
N LYS A 37 -23.99 -15.21 -22.57
CA LYS A 37 -23.06 -14.08 -22.58
C LYS A 37 -23.50 -12.97 -21.64
N TYR A 38 -24.78 -12.64 -21.61
CA TYR A 38 -25.34 -11.65 -20.70
C TYR A 38 -25.20 -12.08 -19.23
N ALA A 39 -25.53 -13.33 -18.91
CA ALA A 39 -25.44 -13.89 -17.56
C ALA A 39 -24.00 -14.05 -17.05
N LYS A 40 -23.00 -14.06 -17.95
CA LYS A 40 -21.58 -14.07 -17.60
C LYS A 40 -21.03 -12.69 -17.23
N PHE A 41 -21.83 -11.63 -17.41
CA PHE A 41 -21.46 -10.23 -17.12
C PHE A 41 -20.02 -9.88 -17.54
N PRO A 42 -19.63 -10.10 -18.81
CA PRO A 42 -18.30 -9.73 -19.25
C PRO A 42 -18.16 -8.19 -19.13
N SER A 43 -17.23 -7.76 -18.29
CA SER A 43 -16.90 -6.35 -18.16
C SER A 43 -15.70 -6.05 -19.06
N SER A 44 -15.85 -5.05 -19.92
CA SER A 44 -14.75 -4.49 -20.73
C SER A 44 -14.47 -3.10 -20.20
N THR A 45 -13.25 -2.89 -19.70
CA THR A 45 -12.79 -1.59 -19.21
C THR A 45 -12.04 -0.88 -20.33
N ASP A 46 -12.63 0.16 -20.90
CA ASP A 46 -11.94 1.07 -21.79
C ASP A 46 -11.16 2.10 -20.95
N LEU A 47 -9.85 2.15 -21.14
CA LEU A 47 -8.97 3.10 -20.47
C LEU A 47 -8.82 4.34 -21.36
N ALA A 48 -9.52 5.41 -21.01
CA ALA A 48 -9.28 6.73 -21.58
C ALA A 48 -8.39 7.54 -20.64
N LEU A 49 -7.27 8.07 -21.16
CA LEU A 49 -6.43 9.01 -20.42
C LEU A 49 -7.05 10.39 -20.54
N ASP A 50 -7.80 10.81 -19.52
CA ASP A 50 -8.31 12.16 -19.41
C ASP A 50 -7.32 13.01 -18.58
N ILE A 51 -6.93 14.16 -19.12
CA ILE A 51 -6.00 15.09 -18.46
C ILE A 51 -6.85 16.03 -17.61
N GLN A 52 -7.29 15.55 -16.46
CA GLN A 52 -7.92 16.39 -15.44
C GLN A 52 -6.85 17.00 -14.53
N GLU A 53 -7.15 18.15 -13.94
CA GLU A 53 -6.35 18.72 -12.85
C GLU A 53 -6.47 17.78 -11.63
N LEU A 54 -5.46 16.95 -11.43
CA LEU A 54 -5.44 16.00 -10.31
C LEU A 54 -5.30 16.77 -8.99
N LYS A 55 -6.17 16.44 -8.03
CA LYS A 55 -6.02 16.87 -6.64
C LYS A 55 -4.68 16.37 -6.10
N PHE A 56 -3.97 17.24 -5.38
CA PHE A 56 -2.73 16.84 -4.72
C PHE A 56 -2.97 15.64 -3.79
N PRO A 57 -2.18 14.55 -3.91
CA PRO A 57 -2.38 13.35 -3.10
C PRO A 57 -1.99 13.60 -1.65
N ARG A 58 -2.50 12.77 -0.74
CA ARG A 58 -2.02 12.75 0.63
C ARG A 58 -0.65 12.06 0.68
N ILE A 59 0.38 12.81 1.04
CA ILE A 59 1.73 12.29 1.25
C ILE A 59 1.96 12.11 2.75
N SER A 60 2.47 10.95 3.14
CA SER A 60 2.91 10.66 4.50
C SER A 60 4.40 10.32 4.46
N PHE A 61 5.21 11.05 5.21
CA PHE A 61 6.64 10.77 5.38
C PHE A 61 6.91 10.49 6.87
N CYS A 62 7.88 9.63 7.12
CA CYS A 62 8.34 9.30 8.47
C CYS A 62 9.85 9.40 8.50
N SER A 63 10.38 10.05 9.54
CA SER A 63 11.81 9.98 9.84
C SER A 63 12.17 8.54 10.24
N GLU A 64 13.26 8.01 9.69
CA GLU A 64 13.79 6.71 10.11
C GLU A 64 14.37 6.79 11.54
N ASN A 65 14.90 7.95 11.93
CA ASN A 65 15.25 8.20 13.31
C ASN A 65 13.98 8.52 14.13
N PRO A 66 13.65 7.71 15.15
CA PRO A 66 12.41 7.91 15.90
C PRO A 66 12.45 9.06 16.90
N LEU A 67 13.63 9.46 17.40
CA LEU A 67 13.78 10.45 18.46
C LEU A 67 14.89 11.46 18.13
N LYS A 68 14.65 12.74 18.43
CA LYS A 68 15.64 13.81 18.30
C LYS A 68 16.73 13.64 19.35
N ARG A 69 17.99 13.56 18.91
CA ARG A 69 19.13 13.38 19.81
C ARG A 69 19.28 14.53 20.82
N SER A 70 19.01 15.76 20.40
CA SER A 70 19.05 16.94 21.26
C SER A 70 18.12 16.86 22.47
N ILE A 71 16.94 16.24 22.32
CA ILE A 71 15.98 16.07 23.43
C ILE A 71 16.42 14.93 24.34
N VAL A 72 16.81 13.80 23.74
CA VAL A 72 17.27 12.59 24.46
C VAL A 72 18.45 12.88 25.37
N ASP A 73 19.40 13.70 24.94
CA ASP A 73 20.57 14.05 25.76
C ASP A 73 20.27 15.11 26.84
N SER A 74 19.20 15.89 26.68
CA SER A 74 18.88 17.02 27.56
C SER A 74 17.88 16.69 28.68
N ASP A 75 16.93 15.78 28.43
CA ASP A 75 15.79 15.53 29.31
C ASP A 75 16.04 14.26 30.16
N PRO A 76 15.93 14.33 31.50
CA PRO A 76 16.17 13.19 32.38
C PRO A 76 15.21 12.02 32.15
N ALA A 77 14.04 12.24 31.55
CA ALA A 77 13.10 11.18 31.19
C ALA A 77 13.70 10.17 30.19
N PHE A 78 14.75 10.55 29.47
CA PHE A 78 15.42 9.72 28.47
C PHE A 78 16.83 9.27 28.92
N ALA A 79 17.18 9.42 30.21
CA ALA A 79 18.51 9.13 30.72
C ALA A 79 19.00 7.69 30.40
N GLU A 80 18.11 6.70 30.46
CA GLU A 80 18.47 5.32 30.10
C GLU A 80 18.76 5.16 28.60
N ILE A 81 18.01 5.87 27.75
CA ILE A 81 18.22 5.85 26.30
C ILE A 81 19.52 6.57 25.95
N SER A 82 19.77 7.74 26.53
CA SER A 82 21.01 8.49 26.29
C SER A 82 22.24 7.71 26.76
N GLN A 83 22.16 7.04 27.92
CA GLN A 83 23.21 6.15 28.40
C GLN A 83 23.47 4.97 27.44
N MET A 84 22.41 4.31 26.97
CA MET A 84 22.54 3.21 26.00
C MET A 84 23.17 3.66 24.68
N LEU A 85 22.78 4.83 24.18
CA LEU A 85 23.35 5.40 22.95
C LEU A 85 24.82 5.78 23.13
N ALA A 86 25.20 6.36 24.27
CA ALA A 86 26.59 6.65 24.60
C ALA A 86 27.43 5.36 24.71
N GLU A 87 26.90 4.31 25.35
CA GLU A 87 27.56 3.00 25.41
C GLU A 87 27.80 2.45 23.99
N PHE A 88 26.79 2.50 23.11
CA PHE A 88 26.94 2.08 21.72
C PHE A 88 28.02 2.88 20.96
N GLU A 89 28.06 4.20 21.12
CA GLU A 89 29.06 5.06 20.48
C GLU A 89 30.49 4.77 20.96
N THR A 90 30.68 4.51 22.26
CA THR A 90 31.99 4.16 22.82
C THR A 90 32.49 2.80 22.35
N VAL A 91 31.60 1.82 22.19
CA VAL A 91 31.94 0.50 21.66
C VAL A 91 32.35 0.60 20.19
N GLU A 92 31.67 1.41 19.38
CA GLU A 92 32.01 1.57 17.97
C GLU A 92 33.27 2.44 17.74
N THR A 93 33.52 3.45 18.59
CA THR A 93 34.64 4.38 18.41
C THR A 93 35.94 3.85 19.03
N SER A 94 35.86 3.34 20.26
CA SER A 94 37.05 3.02 21.07
C SER A 94 37.30 1.51 21.15
N ASN A 95 36.45 0.69 20.53
CA ASN A 95 36.46 -0.77 20.63
C ASN A 95 36.53 -1.27 22.10
N SER A 96 36.06 -0.42 23.03
CA SER A 96 36.27 -0.55 24.46
C SER A 96 35.00 -1.04 25.12
N THR A 97 35.12 -2.03 26.02
CA THR A 97 34.01 -2.71 26.69
C THR A 97 33.87 -2.26 28.16
N ALA A 98 34.19 -1.00 28.46
CA ALA A 98 34.32 -0.52 29.84
C ALA A 98 32.97 -0.51 30.61
N SER A 99 31.84 -0.43 29.90
CA SER A 99 30.50 -0.63 30.43
C SER A 99 29.70 -1.46 29.42
N ASP A 100 29.09 -2.56 29.87
CA ASP A 100 28.26 -3.46 29.05
C ASP A 100 26.88 -3.65 29.71
N SER A 101 26.27 -2.53 30.13
CA SER A 101 24.99 -2.55 30.84
C SER A 101 23.88 -3.15 29.97
N TYR A 102 23.98 -2.95 28.65
CA TYR A 102 22.98 -3.38 27.68
C TYR A 102 23.40 -4.64 26.87
N GLY A 103 24.58 -5.19 27.16
CA GLY A 103 25.11 -6.38 26.48
C GLY A 103 25.58 -6.12 25.04
N ILE A 104 25.78 -4.85 24.66
CA ILE A 104 26.10 -4.45 23.28
C ILE A 104 27.46 -4.98 22.86
N SER A 105 28.45 -5.04 23.76
CA SER A 105 29.80 -5.47 23.42
C SER A 105 29.97 -7.00 23.34
N LYS A 106 28.96 -7.79 23.73
CA LYS A 106 29.04 -9.26 23.76
C LYS A 106 29.22 -9.92 22.40
N SER A 107 28.98 -9.21 21.30
CA SER A 107 29.17 -9.75 19.95
C SER A 107 30.32 -9.08 19.22
N ALA A 108 31.25 -9.90 18.71
CA ALA A 108 32.37 -9.42 17.90
C ALA A 108 31.92 -8.87 16.53
N ALA A 109 30.81 -9.36 15.99
CA ALA A 109 30.32 -8.92 14.69
C ALA A 109 29.49 -7.63 14.80
N LYS A 110 29.86 -6.62 14.02
CA LYS A 110 29.19 -5.32 13.96
C LYS A 110 27.68 -5.42 13.74
N LEU A 111 27.25 -6.28 12.81
CA LEU A 111 25.83 -6.45 12.50
C LEU A 111 25.00 -6.93 13.70
N HIS A 112 25.55 -7.84 14.51
CA HIS A 112 24.88 -8.34 15.70
C HIS A 112 24.78 -7.26 16.78
N ARG A 113 25.84 -6.45 16.98
CA ARG A 113 25.80 -5.29 17.88
C ARG A 113 24.73 -4.28 17.47
N MET A 114 24.69 -3.92 16.19
CA MET A 114 23.68 -3.00 15.64
C MET A 114 22.25 -3.53 15.86
N ARG A 115 21.97 -4.80 15.53
CA ARG A 115 20.65 -5.38 15.77
C ARG A 115 20.27 -5.37 17.24
N ARG A 116 21.22 -5.67 18.13
CA ARG A 116 20.98 -5.65 19.57
C ARG A 116 20.67 -4.24 20.06
N ALA A 117 21.46 -3.25 19.68
CA ALA A 117 21.22 -1.85 20.02
C ALA A 117 19.84 -1.38 19.54
N GLN A 118 19.44 -1.74 18.31
CA GLN A 118 18.10 -1.44 17.79
C GLN A 118 16.98 -2.10 18.61
N VAL A 119 17.16 -3.36 19.03
CA VAL A 119 16.16 -4.06 19.86
C VAL A 119 16.08 -3.41 21.24
N THR A 120 17.21 -3.15 21.90
CA THR A 120 17.25 -2.48 23.19
C THR A 120 16.61 -1.10 23.12
N LEU A 121 16.94 -0.30 22.10
CA LEU A 121 16.32 1.01 21.89
C LEU A 121 14.79 0.90 21.78
N ARG A 122 14.28 -0.07 21.00
CA ARG A 122 12.83 -0.28 20.87
C ARG A 122 12.17 -0.69 22.18
N LEU A 123 12.84 -1.48 23.00
CA LEU A 123 12.32 -1.87 24.31
C LEU A 123 12.25 -0.68 25.28
N LEU A 124 13.31 0.13 25.35
CA LEU A 124 13.32 1.35 26.16
C LEU A 124 12.25 2.34 25.67
N MET A 125 12.15 2.52 24.35
CA MET A 125 11.10 3.33 23.73
C MET A 125 9.67 2.88 24.03
N ALA A 126 9.46 1.58 24.26
CA ALA A 126 8.15 1.04 24.60
C ALA A 126 7.74 1.36 26.05
N GLN A 127 8.72 1.66 26.93
CA GLN A 127 8.46 2.04 28.32
C GLN A 127 8.10 3.53 28.48
N LEU A 128 8.39 4.36 27.47
CA LEU A 128 8.07 5.78 27.51
C LEU A 128 6.57 6.05 27.37
N SER A 129 6.12 7.10 28.05
CA SER A 129 4.77 7.61 27.89
C SER A 129 4.55 8.15 26.47
N GLU A 130 3.30 8.18 26.02
CA GLU A 130 2.96 8.76 24.72
C GLU A 130 3.32 10.26 24.65
N ALA A 131 3.19 10.96 25.78
CA ALA A 131 3.56 12.38 25.88
C ALA A 131 5.07 12.60 25.67
N ASP A 132 5.91 11.74 26.26
CA ASP A 132 7.36 11.84 26.10
C ASP A 132 7.80 11.47 24.67
N ARG A 133 7.18 10.42 24.10
CA ARG A 133 7.43 10.03 22.70
C ARG A 133 7.09 11.12 21.71
N ARG A 134 5.98 11.85 21.91
CA ARG A 134 5.60 12.99 21.07
C ARG A 134 6.57 14.17 21.26
N ARG A 135 7.05 14.41 22.49
CA ARG A 135 7.98 15.51 22.80
C ARG A 135 9.36 15.32 22.16
N ALA A 136 9.90 14.11 22.20
CA ALA A 136 11.18 13.78 21.59
C ALA A 136 11.06 13.39 20.10
N GLY A 137 9.84 13.20 19.60
CA GLY A 137 9.56 12.89 18.20
C GLY A 137 9.78 14.08 17.26
N TYR A 138 9.73 13.79 15.96
CA TYR A 138 9.79 14.78 14.90
C TYR A 138 8.40 15.30 14.54
N ASN A 139 8.25 16.62 14.43
CA ASN A 139 7.04 17.26 13.91
C ASN A 139 7.20 17.53 12.41
N TYR A 140 6.08 17.84 11.75
CA TYR A 140 6.04 18.21 10.34
C TYR A 140 7.07 19.29 9.98
N VAL A 141 7.13 20.35 10.79
CA VAL A 141 8.05 21.49 10.60
C VAL A 141 9.53 21.14 10.76
N ASP A 142 9.86 20.03 11.41
CA ASP A 142 11.25 19.57 11.55
C ASP A 142 11.71 18.76 10.33
N LEU A 143 10.76 18.23 9.55
CA LEU A 143 11.02 17.28 8.48
C LEU A 143 10.80 17.89 7.10
N VAL A 144 9.91 18.88 6.99
CA VAL A 144 9.57 19.55 5.73
C VAL A 144 10.02 20.99 5.81
N THR A 145 11.10 21.30 5.09
CA THR A 145 11.63 22.67 4.98
C THR A 145 10.84 23.50 3.98
N GLU A 146 10.43 22.88 2.87
CA GLU A 146 9.67 23.52 1.80
C GLU A 146 8.63 22.53 1.26
N CYS A 147 7.41 23.01 1.08
CA CYS A 147 6.37 22.26 0.40
C CYS A 147 5.56 23.22 -0.46
N SER A 148 5.69 23.06 -1.78
CA SER A 148 4.91 23.81 -2.76
C SER A 148 4.30 22.86 -3.78
N PHE A 149 3.04 23.12 -4.14
CA PHE A 149 2.36 22.43 -5.22
C PHE A 149 1.57 23.44 -6.04
N ALA A 150 1.78 23.45 -7.36
CA ALA A 150 1.13 24.38 -8.28
C ALA A 150 1.26 25.88 -7.88
N GLY A 151 2.35 26.25 -7.19
CA GLY A 151 2.59 27.62 -6.73
C GLY A 151 2.00 27.95 -5.35
N GLU A 152 1.26 27.02 -4.73
CA GLU A 152 0.68 27.18 -3.39
C GLU A 152 1.49 26.39 -2.34
N THR A 153 1.61 26.92 -1.12
CA THR A 153 2.28 26.22 -0.02
C THR A 153 1.38 25.14 0.58
N CYS A 154 1.93 23.96 0.90
CA CYS A 154 1.14 22.85 1.46
C CYS A 154 0.60 23.09 2.89
N SER A 155 0.85 24.26 3.47
CA SER A 155 0.48 24.65 4.84
C SER A 155 -0.74 25.58 4.92
N SER A 156 -1.36 25.92 3.79
CA SER A 156 -2.59 26.73 3.70
C SER A 156 -3.86 25.91 3.91
#